data_AF-A0A4Q3VVP4-F1
#
_entry.id   AF-A0A4Q3VVP4-F1
#
_cell.length_a   1.000
_cell.length_b   1.000
_cell.length_c   1.000
_cell.angle_alpha   90.00
_cell.angle_beta   90.00
_cell.angle_gamma   90.00
#
_symmetry.space_group_name_H-M   'P 1'
#
loop_
_entity.id
_entity.type
_entity.pdbx_description
1 polymer ?
#
loop_
_entity_poly.entity_id
_entity_poly.type
_entity_poly.pdbx_seq_one_letter_code
_entity_poly.pdbx_strand_id
1 'polypeptide(L)'
;MRGLKERFMSDEGNFLAAGIAWTSALAWFTFLGFVMGQIIGSDHVVDLQMEDMQNGLKGGAVGLVVGIVVATIVTVYYPKYTKREAEEEARGINHHN
;
A
#
# COMPACT_ATOMS: atom_id res chain seq x y z
N MET A 1 -26.44 19.53 8.52
CA MET A 1 -25.41 19.77 7.48
C MET A 1 -23.99 19.32 7.90
N ARG A 2 -23.61 19.31 9.20
CA ARG A 2 -22.27 18.85 9.64
C ARG A 2 -21.95 17.38 9.28
N GLY A 3 -22.84 16.43 9.59
CA GLY A 3 -22.58 15.01 9.28
C GLY A 3 -22.53 14.63 7.79
N LEU A 4 -23.03 15.48 6.90
CA LEU A 4 -22.95 15.26 5.45
C LEU A 4 -21.58 15.70 4.89
N LYS A 5 -21.00 16.76 5.47
CA LYS A 5 -19.65 17.24 5.15
C LYS A 5 -18.57 16.32 5.71
N GLU A 6 -18.75 15.78 6.91
CA GLU A 6 -17.83 14.78 7.49
C GLU A 6 -17.82 13.46 6.71
N ARG A 7 -18.98 12.98 6.26
CA ARG A 7 -19.04 11.82 5.36
C ARG A 7 -18.35 12.07 4.02
N PHE A 8 -18.58 13.23 3.40
CA PHE A 8 -17.90 13.60 2.15
C PHE A 8 -16.37 13.70 2.31
N MET A 9 -15.89 14.34 3.39
CA MET A 9 -14.44 14.44 3.65
C MET A 9 -13.81 13.09 4.02
N SER A 10 -14.54 12.19 4.69
CA SER A 10 -14.13 10.79 4.94
C SER A 10 -13.97 10.00 3.64
N ASP A 11 -14.93 10.12 2.73
CA ASP A 11 -14.93 9.35 1.49
C ASP A 11 -13.84 9.84 0.52
N GLU A 12 -13.62 11.16 0.44
CA GLU A 12 -12.51 11.76 -0.31
C GLU A 12 -11.14 11.35 0.26
N GLY A 13 -10.99 11.35 1.60
CA GLY A 13 -9.77 10.91 2.27
C GLY A 13 -9.46 9.42 2.06
N ASN A 14 -10.50 8.57 2.11
CA ASN A 14 -10.38 7.14 1.82
C ASN A 14 -9.98 6.88 0.36
N PHE A 15 -10.53 7.66 -0.59
CA PHE A 15 -10.17 7.55 -2.01
C PHE A 15 -8.72 7.99 -2.26
N LEU A 16 -8.30 9.10 -1.66
CA LEU A 16 -6.91 9.56 -1.74
C LEU A 16 -5.94 8.55 -1.13
N ALA A 17 -6.25 8.00 0.05
CA ALA A 17 -5.44 6.99 0.70
C ALA A 17 -5.32 5.71 -0.15
N ALA A 18 -6.42 5.28 -0.77
CA ALA A 18 -6.40 4.17 -1.72
C ALA A 18 -5.51 4.50 -2.93
N GLY A 19 -5.65 5.68 -3.53
CA GLY A 19 -4.83 6.11 -4.66
C GLY A 19 -3.33 6.16 -4.33
N ILE A 20 -2.96 6.67 -3.16
CA ILE A 20 -1.58 6.66 -2.66
C ILE A 20 -1.11 5.22 -2.45
N ALA A 21 -1.91 4.34 -1.86
CA ALA A 21 -1.54 2.95 -1.64
C ALA A 21 -1.29 2.22 -2.97
N TRP A 22 -2.16 2.39 -3.96
CA TRP A 22 -1.98 1.78 -5.28
C TRP A 22 -0.75 2.31 -6.03
N THR A 23 -0.41 3.58 -5.91
CA THR A 23 0.76 4.13 -6.61
C THR A 23 2.07 3.80 -5.88
N SER A 24 2.11 4.01 -4.57
CA SER A 24 3.31 3.80 -3.76
C SER A 24 3.63 2.32 -3.55
N ALA A 25 2.65 1.48 -3.24
CA ALA A 25 2.90 0.05 -3.01
C ALA A 25 3.39 -0.63 -4.28
N LEU A 26 2.75 -0.38 -5.43
CA LEU A 26 3.20 -0.98 -6.69
C LEU A 26 4.63 -0.58 -7.03
N ALA A 27 4.97 0.71 -6.92
CA ALA A 27 6.32 1.19 -7.22
C ALA A 27 7.36 0.59 -6.27
N TRP A 28 7.13 0.67 -4.95
CA TRP A 28 8.10 0.22 -3.94
C TRP A 28 8.28 -1.29 -3.93
N PHE A 29 7.19 -2.06 -3.93
CA PHE A 29 7.31 -3.51 -3.87
C PHE A 29 7.85 -4.10 -5.17
N THR A 30 7.52 -3.54 -6.34
CA THR A 30 8.11 -3.97 -7.61
C THR A 30 9.61 -3.67 -7.64
N PHE A 31 10.02 -2.48 -7.20
CA PHE A 31 11.44 -2.10 -7.16
C PHE A 31 12.23 -2.95 -6.16
N LEU A 32 11.72 -3.11 -4.93
CA LEU A 32 12.35 -3.94 -3.91
C LEU A 32 12.40 -5.41 -4.36
N GLY A 33 11.33 -5.92 -4.94
CA GLY A 33 11.29 -7.27 -5.50
C GLY A 33 12.35 -7.45 -6.60
N PHE A 34 12.52 -6.45 -7.46
CA PHE A 34 13.55 -6.47 -8.50
C PHE A 34 14.95 -6.54 -7.90
N VAL A 35 15.30 -5.62 -6.98
CA VAL A 35 16.61 -5.59 -6.34
C VAL A 35 16.89 -6.88 -5.56
N MET A 36 15.92 -7.37 -4.78
CA MET A 36 16.07 -8.61 -4.03
C MET A 36 16.19 -9.83 -4.95
N GLY A 37 15.48 -9.84 -6.08
CA GLY A 37 15.61 -10.88 -7.10
C GLY A 37 17.01 -10.95 -7.71
N GLN A 38 17.63 -9.79 -7.95
CA GLN A 38 19.03 -9.73 -8.39
C GLN A 38 19.98 -10.23 -7.30
N ILE A 39 19.78 -9.84 -6.04
CA ILE A 39 20.66 -10.22 -4.93
C ILE A 39 20.58 -11.73 -4.65
N ILE A 40 19.38 -12.30 -4.56
CA ILE A 40 19.16 -13.71 -4.21
C ILE A 40 19.56 -14.63 -5.37
N GLY A 41 19.30 -14.21 -6.61
CA GLY A 41 19.59 -15.00 -7.80
C GLY A 41 21.00 -14.82 -8.36
N SER A 42 21.84 -13.99 -7.73
CA SER A 42 23.22 -13.77 -8.16
C SER A 42 24.13 -14.79 -7.49
N ASP A 43 24.80 -15.61 -8.29
CA ASP A 43 25.80 -16.57 -7.79
C ASP A 43 27.11 -15.88 -7.37
N HIS A 44 27.20 -14.54 -7.39
CA HIS A 44 28.38 -13.76 -6.99
C HIS A 44 29.69 -14.10 -7.73
N VAL A 45 29.63 -14.90 -8.80
CA VAL A 45 30.83 -15.44 -9.47
C VAL A 45 31.28 -14.58 -10.66
N VAL A 46 30.42 -13.79 -11.32
CA VAL A 46 30.80 -13.05 -12.53
C VAL A 46 29.99 -11.75 -12.67
N ASP A 47 30.62 -10.70 -13.21
CA ASP A 47 30.06 -9.39 -13.57
C ASP A 47 28.58 -9.45 -13.99
N LEU A 48 27.78 -8.49 -13.48
CA LEU A 48 26.34 -8.26 -13.72
C LEU A 48 25.88 -8.73 -15.12
N GLN A 49 25.51 -10.00 -15.20
CA GLN A 49 25.15 -10.66 -16.45
C GLN A 49 23.64 -10.58 -16.68
N MET A 50 23.23 -10.81 -17.93
CA MET A 50 21.83 -10.88 -18.37
C MET A 50 20.97 -11.77 -17.44
N GLU A 51 21.56 -12.79 -16.81
CA GLU A 51 20.93 -13.70 -15.87
C GLU A 51 20.49 -13.03 -14.55
N ASP A 52 21.31 -12.15 -13.97
CA ASP A 52 20.93 -11.35 -12.80
C ASP A 52 19.75 -10.43 -13.12
N MET A 53 19.72 -9.87 -14.33
CA MET A 53 18.60 -9.05 -14.78
C MET A 53 17.31 -9.89 -14.95
N GLN A 54 17.41 -11.14 -15.42
CA GLN A 54 16.26 -12.05 -15.49
C GLN A 54 15.75 -12.44 -14.10
N ASN A 55 16.65 -12.68 -13.13
CA ASN A 55 16.27 -12.97 -11.75
C ASN A 55 15.66 -11.75 -11.07
N GLY A 56 16.18 -10.55 -11.35
CA GLY A 56 15.56 -9.29 -10.98
C GLY A 56 14.15 -9.15 -11.55
N LEU A 57 13.93 -9.43 -12.84
CA LEU A 57 12.60 -9.38 -13.45
C LEU A 57 11.61 -10.34 -12.77
N LYS A 58 12.03 -11.57 -12.47
CA LYS A 58 11.20 -12.53 -11.71
C LYS A 58 10.88 -12.01 -10.31
N GLY A 59 11.88 -11.48 -9.60
CA GLY A 59 11.69 -10.88 -8.28
C GLY A 59 10.77 -9.67 -8.31
N GLY A 60 10.89 -8.81 -9.32
CA GLY A 60 10.02 -7.65 -9.53
C GLY A 60 8.58 -8.05 -9.81
N ALA A 61 8.35 -9.13 -10.58
CA ALA A 61 7.00 -9.67 -10.80
C ALA A 61 6.37 -10.18 -9.49
N VAL A 62 7.14 -10.86 -8.64
CA VAL A 62 6.68 -11.26 -7.30
C VAL A 62 6.39 -10.04 -6.44
N GLY A 63 7.27 -9.03 -6.47
CA GLY A 63 7.09 -7.74 -5.81
C GLY A 63 5.80 -7.03 -6.24
N LEU A 64 5.48 -7.02 -7.53
CA LEU A 64 4.25 -6.45 -8.06
C LEU A 64 3.02 -7.15 -7.47
N VAL A 65 3.00 -8.49 -7.42
CA VAL A 65 1.91 -9.27 -6.82
C VAL A 65 1.73 -8.90 -5.35
N VAL A 66 2.82 -8.81 -4.59
CA VAL A 66 2.78 -8.39 -3.18
C VAL A 66 2.24 -6.96 -3.05
N GLY A 67 2.68 -6.03 -3.90
CA GLY A 67 2.20 -4.65 -3.94
C GLY A 67 0.69 -4.55 -4.20
N ILE A 68 0.15 -5.35 -5.13
CA ILE A 68 -1.29 -5.43 -5.40
C ILE A 68 -2.05 -5.91 -4.16
N VAL A 69 -1.55 -6.95 -3.48
CA VAL A 69 -2.17 -7.47 -2.25
C VAL A 69 -2.20 -6.40 -1.16
N VAL A 70 -1.08 -5.71 -0.93
CA VAL A 70 -0.99 -4.63 0.08
C VAL A 70 -1.94 -3.48 -0.27
N ALA A 71 -1.96 -3.01 -1.52
CA ALA A 71 -2.86 -1.93 -1.94
C ALA A 71 -4.34 -2.32 -1.79
N THR A 72 -4.68 -3.58 -2.08
CA THR A 72 -6.02 -4.13 -1.88
C THR A 72 -6.39 -4.16 -0.40
N ILE A 73 -5.48 -4.61 0.48
CA ILE A 73 -5.68 -4.60 1.93
C ILE A 73 -5.94 -3.17 2.42
N VAL A 74 -5.13 -2.20 2.03
CA VAL A 74 -5.32 -0.81 2.44
C VAL A 74 -6.70 -0.31 1.96
N THR A 75 -7.07 -0.58 0.71
CA THR A 75 -8.37 -0.17 0.15
C THR A 75 -9.55 -0.74 0.94
N VAL A 76 -9.45 -1.99 1.44
CA VAL A 76 -10.54 -2.66 2.17
C VAL A 76 -10.58 -2.31 3.66
N TYR A 77 -9.42 -2.17 4.30
CA TYR A 77 -9.33 -2.03 5.76
C TYR A 77 -9.23 -0.57 6.22
N TYR A 78 -8.62 0.32 5.45
CA TYR A 78 -8.47 1.72 5.82
C TYR A 78 -9.81 2.42 6.06
N PRO A 79 -10.85 2.24 5.22
CA PRO A 79 -12.17 2.84 5.46
C PRO A 79 -12.88 2.30 6.71
N LYS A 80 -12.55 1.08 7.14
CA LYS A 80 -13.12 0.48 8.37
C LYS A 80 -12.48 1.09 9.61
N TYR A 81 -11.18 1.36 9.55
CA TYR A 81 -10.42 1.95 10.63
C TYR A 81 -10.82 3.41 10.85
N THR A 82 -10.91 4.21 9.79
CA THR A 82 -11.31 5.63 9.87
C THR A 82 -12.74 5.82 10.39
N LYS A 83 -13.67 4.93 10.04
CA LYS A 83 -15.03 4.94 10.60
C LYS A 83 -15.06 4.67 12.10
N ARG A 84 -14.22 3.75 12.59
CA ARG A 84 -14.14 3.44 14.02
C ARG A 84 -13.60 4.63 14.82
N GLU A 85 -12.56 5.30 14.32
CA GLU A 85 -12.02 6.51 14.96
C GLU A 85 -13.06 7.64 14.99
N ALA A 86 -13.80 7.85 13.90
CA ALA A 86 -14.87 8.86 13.86
C ALA A 86 -16.00 8.56 14.86
N GLU A 87 -16.35 7.28 15.09
CA GLU A 87 -17.35 6.89 16.09
C GLU A 87 -16.84 7.06 17.53
N GLU A 88 -15.55 6.79 17.78
CA GLU A 88 -14.92 7.00 19.08
C GLU A 88 -14.82 8.49 19.43
N GLU A 89 -14.44 9.36 18.48
CA GLU A 89 -14.46 10.82 18.66
C GLU A 89 -15.88 11.34 18.95
N ALA A 90 -16.89 10.85 18.21
CA ALA A 90 -18.28 11.24 18.44
C ALA A 90 -18.79 10.84 19.83
N ARG A 91 -18.34 9.70 20.38
CA ARG A 91 -18.64 9.28 21.75
C ARG A 91 -17.91 10.15 22.78
N GLY A 92 -16.65 10.50 22.53
CA GLY A 92 -15.87 11.38 23.40
C GLY A 92 -16.49 12.78 23.58
N ILE A 93 -17.03 13.36 22.51
CA ILE A 93 -17.68 14.68 22.55
C ILE A 93 -18.99 14.65 23.37
N ASN A 94 -19.78 13.57 23.28
CA ASN A 94 -21.03 13.43 24.04
C ASN A 94 -20.82 13.23 25.55
N HIS A 95 -19.63 12.80 25.98
CA HIS A 95 -19.30 12.65 27.40
C HIS A 95 -18.77 13.95 28.05
N HIS A 96 -18.49 14.99 27.27
CA HIS A 96 -17.98 16.28 27.74
C HIS A 96 -19.02 17.41 27.75
N ASN A 97 -20.27 17.13 27.37
CA ASN A 97 -21.44 18.01 27.53
C ASN A 97 -22.35 17.50 28.64
#